data_AF-A0A7Y6Y6N9-F1
#
_entry.id   AF-A0A7Y6Y6N9-F1
#
_cell.length_a   1.000
_cell.length_b   1.000
_cell.length_c   1.000
_cell.angle_alpha   90.00
_cell.angle_beta   90.00
_cell.angle_gamma   90.00
#
_symmetry.space_group_name_H-M   'P 1'
#
loop_
_entity.id
_entity.type
_entity.pdbx_description
1 polymer ?
#
loop_
_entity_poly.entity_id
_entity_poly.type
_entity_poly.pdbx_seq_one_letter_code
_entity_poly.pdbx_strand_id
1 'polypeptide(L)'
;MKKIAFLLLLFISFSCSNEKSESNNIDLISVKVEANKFIDSQWDWFEESSLEKAKTIFYEKGILIGTDKAEYYTNWEELEPSINAQLAIQNAKIETRNRTIFISAGGHMVSFSEILDLSFQMGEETMIINDIRSSGVIKKIDGQWKIIQMHNSIGIDGQAVEY
;
A
#
# COMPACT_ATOMS: atom_id res chain seq x y z
N MET A 1 62.87 -19.27 22.39
CA MET A 1 62.15 -18.18 21.67
C MET A 1 62.61 -18.28 20.22
N LYS A 2 61.84 -18.51 19.15
CA LYS A 2 60.41 -18.41 18.86
C LYS A 2 59.99 -19.67 18.10
N LYS A 3 59.21 -20.54 18.75
CA LYS A 3 58.23 -21.41 18.09
C LYS A 3 56.98 -20.52 17.85
N ILE A 4 56.08 -20.88 16.92
CA ILE A 4 54.91 -20.09 16.44
C ILE A 4 55.32 -19.28 15.20
N ALA A 5 54.70 -19.35 14.01
CA ALA A 5 53.39 -19.81 13.60
C ALA A 5 53.49 -20.32 12.15
N PHE A 6 53.04 -21.54 11.86
CA PHE A 6 52.70 -21.94 10.49
C PHE A 6 51.82 -23.19 10.54
N LEU A 7 50.67 -23.11 11.22
CA LEU A 7 49.68 -24.19 11.17
C LEU A 7 48.29 -23.67 11.62
N LEU A 8 47.65 -22.84 10.80
CA LEU A 8 46.22 -22.50 10.94
C LEU A 8 45.73 -21.84 9.65
N LEU A 9 45.67 -22.64 8.58
CA LEU A 9 45.08 -22.25 7.29
C LEU A 9 44.35 -23.44 6.65
N LEU A 10 43.64 -24.21 7.48
CA LEU A 10 42.63 -25.18 7.04
C LEU A 10 41.39 -25.00 7.92
N PHE A 11 40.20 -25.07 7.29
CA PHE A 11 38.83 -24.95 7.83
C PHE A 11 38.12 -23.60 7.72
N ILE A 12 38.00 -23.02 6.50
CA ILE A 12 36.88 -22.12 6.19
C ILE A 12 36.23 -22.43 4.84
N SER A 13 36.19 -23.71 4.45
CA SER A 13 35.50 -24.14 3.23
C SER A 13 34.37 -25.09 3.58
N PHE A 14 33.16 -24.69 3.18
CA PHE A 14 31.90 -25.43 3.22
C PHE A 14 31.11 -25.41 4.53
N SER A 15 30.57 -24.25 4.86
CA SER A 15 29.17 -24.20 5.32
C SER A 15 28.37 -23.32 4.36
N CYS A 16 28.28 -23.74 3.09
CA CYS A 16 27.01 -23.56 2.40
C CYS A 16 26.06 -24.52 3.10
N SER A 17 25.41 -24.05 4.16
CA SER A 17 24.10 -24.55 4.48
C SER A 17 23.29 -24.32 3.21
N ASN A 18 23.08 -25.39 2.44
CA ASN A 18 21.83 -25.55 1.72
C ASN A 18 20.76 -25.52 2.81
N GLU A 19 20.38 -24.32 3.26
CA GLU A 19 18.99 -24.06 3.52
C GLU A 19 18.33 -24.42 2.20
N LYS A 20 17.94 -25.69 2.08
CA LYS A 20 16.77 -26.05 1.31
C LYS A 20 15.77 -25.02 1.78
N SER A 21 15.51 -23.99 0.98
CA SER A 21 14.38 -23.13 1.23
C SER A 21 13.25 -24.12 1.36
N GLU A 22 12.76 -24.32 2.59
CA GLU A 22 11.53 -25.05 2.78
C GLU A 22 10.61 -24.43 1.74
N SER A 23 10.12 -25.26 0.84
CA SER A 23 9.01 -24.89 -0.01
C SER A 23 7.85 -24.69 0.96
N ASN A 24 7.88 -23.54 1.64
CA ASN A 24 6.81 -23.02 2.45
C ASN A 24 5.71 -22.88 1.43
N ASN A 25 4.83 -23.86 1.42
CA ASN A 25 3.64 -23.80 0.60
C ASN A 25 2.86 -22.62 1.15
N ILE A 26 2.99 -21.48 0.47
CA ILE A 26 2.39 -20.23 0.91
C ILE A 26 0.88 -20.43 0.80
N ASP A 27 0.18 -20.30 1.92
CA ASP A 27 -1.26 -20.32 1.94
C ASP A 27 -1.81 -19.03 1.32
N LEU A 28 -1.99 -19.04 0.00
CA LEU A 28 -2.52 -17.92 -0.76
C LEU A 28 -3.97 -17.60 -0.40
N ILE A 29 -4.73 -18.54 0.18
CA ILE A 29 -6.09 -18.30 0.64
C ILE A 29 -6.05 -17.41 1.89
N SER A 30 -5.20 -17.74 2.85
CA SER A 30 -5.00 -16.90 4.04
C SER A 30 -4.47 -15.50 3.67
N VAL A 31 -3.49 -15.43 2.77
CA VAL A 31 -2.98 -14.14 2.24
C VAL A 31 -4.10 -13.32 1.61
N LYS A 32 -4.99 -13.95 0.82
CA LYS A 32 -6.15 -13.28 0.21
C LYS A 32 -7.07 -12.68 1.27
N VAL A 33 -7.39 -13.42 2.33
CA VAL A 33 -8.28 -12.94 3.40
C VAL A 33 -7.64 -11.77 4.14
N GLU A 34 -6.37 -11.90 4.53
CA GLU A 34 -5.63 -10.86 5.24
C GLU A 34 -5.50 -9.57 4.41
N ALA A 35 -5.16 -9.71 3.13
CA ALA A 35 -5.04 -8.60 2.20
C ALA A 35 -6.38 -7.87 2.02
N ASN A 36 -7.49 -8.59 1.81
CA ASN A 36 -8.79 -7.94 1.67
C ASN A 36 -9.18 -7.20 2.95
N LYS A 37 -8.94 -7.79 4.13
CA LYS A 37 -9.19 -7.12 5.40
C LYS A 37 -8.40 -5.82 5.53
N PHE A 38 -7.13 -5.81 5.12
CA PHE A 38 -6.33 -4.59 5.11
C PHE A 38 -6.91 -3.54 4.15
N ILE A 39 -7.27 -3.94 2.92
CA ILE A 39 -7.83 -3.04 1.90
C ILE A 39 -9.21 -2.51 2.35
N ASP A 40 -10.02 -3.30 3.06
CA ASP A 40 -11.29 -2.84 3.65
C ASP A 40 -11.09 -1.71 4.66
N SER A 41 -10.03 -1.79 5.48
CA SER A 41 -9.70 -0.76 6.48
C SER A 41 -8.81 0.38 5.96
N GLN A 42 -8.42 0.37 4.69
CA GLN A 42 -7.40 1.30 4.19
C GLN A 42 -7.86 2.76 4.21
N TRP A 43 -9.16 3.01 4.31
CA TRP A 43 -9.77 4.34 4.29
C TRP A 43 -10.15 4.84 5.68
N ASP A 44 -9.97 4.03 6.73
CA ASP A 44 -10.30 4.39 8.12
C ASP A 44 -9.60 5.68 8.56
N TRP A 45 -8.39 5.95 8.08
CA TRP A 45 -7.68 7.19 8.40
C TRP A 45 -8.42 8.43 7.92
N PHE A 46 -9.13 8.32 6.79
CA PHE A 46 -9.87 9.44 6.22
C PHE A 46 -11.22 9.59 6.93
N GLU A 47 -11.95 8.49 7.10
CA GLU A 47 -13.25 8.49 7.79
C GLU A 47 -13.14 8.90 9.27
N GLU A 48 -12.07 8.47 9.96
CA GLU A 48 -11.83 8.81 11.37
C GLU A 48 -10.98 10.06 11.56
N SER A 49 -10.62 10.76 10.48
CA SER A 49 -9.79 11.98 10.52
C SER A 49 -8.46 11.77 11.29
N SER A 50 -7.74 10.67 11.04
CA SER A 50 -6.58 10.23 11.81
C SER A 50 -5.28 10.17 11.00
N LEU A 51 -4.40 11.15 11.22
CA LEU A 51 -3.06 11.18 10.63
C LEU A 51 -2.22 9.97 11.05
N GLU A 52 -2.34 9.55 12.31
CA GLU A 52 -1.63 8.38 12.83
C GLU A 52 -2.02 7.11 12.06
N LYS A 53 -3.33 6.90 11.81
CA LYS A 53 -3.78 5.78 10.97
C LYS A 53 -3.20 5.86 9.57
N ALA A 54 -3.22 7.04 8.94
CA ALA A 54 -2.62 7.22 7.61
C ALA A 54 -1.14 6.81 7.61
N LYS A 55 -0.37 7.32 8.58
CA LYS A 55 1.06 7.00 8.74
C LYS A 55 1.31 5.50 8.95
N THR A 56 0.39 4.78 9.58
CA THR A 56 0.53 3.32 9.73
C THR A 56 0.25 2.52 8.46
N ILE A 57 -0.57 3.01 7.53
CA ILE A 57 -0.90 2.24 6.33
C ILE A 57 0.01 2.56 5.15
N PHE A 58 0.51 3.79 5.04
CA PHE A 58 1.39 4.20 3.95
C PHE A 58 2.83 3.79 4.22
N TYR A 59 3.49 3.25 3.21
CA TYR A 59 4.93 3.04 3.29
C TYR A 59 5.67 4.38 3.17
N GLU A 60 6.75 4.56 3.94
CA GLU A 60 7.56 5.79 3.93
C GLU A 60 8.07 6.20 2.55
N LYS A 61 8.28 5.24 1.65
CA LYS A 61 8.70 5.43 0.24
C LYS A 61 7.59 5.04 -0.74
N GLY A 62 6.34 5.07 -0.28
CA GLY A 62 5.18 4.76 -1.08
C GLY A 62 4.91 5.87 -2.10
N ILE A 63 4.35 5.50 -3.24
CA ILE A 63 3.97 6.44 -4.31
C ILE A 63 2.46 6.64 -4.28
N LEU A 64 2.01 7.90 -4.24
CA LEU A 64 0.60 8.23 -4.40
C LEU A 64 0.41 9.12 -5.63
N ILE A 65 -0.51 8.71 -6.49
CA ILE A 65 -1.01 9.50 -7.62
C ILE A 65 -2.45 9.86 -7.29
N GLY A 66 -2.69 11.14 -7.05
CA GLY A 66 -4.01 11.63 -6.69
C GLY A 66 -4.87 11.96 -7.90
N THR A 67 -6.03 12.55 -7.65
CA THR A 67 -6.98 12.95 -8.69
C THR A 67 -6.59 14.28 -9.33
N ASP A 68 -5.88 15.13 -8.60
CA ASP A 68 -5.46 16.44 -9.08
C ASP A 68 -4.11 16.38 -9.80
N LYS A 69 -3.91 17.27 -10.77
CA LYS A 69 -2.68 17.34 -11.58
C LYS A 69 -1.39 17.49 -10.75
N ALA A 70 -1.48 18.15 -9.59
CA ALA A 70 -0.35 18.38 -8.72
C ALA A 70 -0.01 17.17 -7.83
N GLU A 71 -0.89 16.18 -7.74
CA GLU A 71 -0.79 15.07 -6.80
C GLU A 71 0.05 13.93 -7.39
N TYR A 72 1.36 14.08 -7.26
CA TYR A 72 2.33 13.01 -7.48
C TYR A 72 3.34 13.04 -6.33
N TYR A 73 3.13 12.15 -5.36
CA TYR A 73 3.94 12.07 -4.15
C TYR A 73 4.75 10.77 -4.16
N THR A 74 6.03 10.84 -3.82
CA THR A 74 6.95 9.70 -3.93
C THR A 74 7.48 9.20 -2.59
N ASN A 75 7.08 9.84 -1.50
CA ASN A 75 7.42 9.48 -0.12
C ASN A 75 6.43 10.13 0.85
N TRP A 76 6.51 9.72 2.12
CA TRP A 76 5.63 10.23 3.18
C TRP A 76 5.79 11.73 3.44
N GLU A 77 7.01 12.28 3.37
CA GLU A 77 7.26 13.71 3.61
C GLU A 77 6.53 14.59 2.60
N GLU A 78 6.47 14.15 1.34
CA GLU A 78 5.69 14.81 0.28
C GLU A 78 4.18 14.61 0.42
N LEU A 79 3.74 13.42 0.86
CA LEU A 79 2.33 13.05 0.97
C LEU A 79 1.63 13.64 2.20
N GLU A 80 2.33 13.75 3.33
CA GLU A 80 1.78 14.14 4.63
C GLU A 80 1.01 15.48 4.61
N PRO A 81 1.50 16.55 3.94
CA PRO A 81 0.74 17.79 3.82
C PRO A 81 -0.61 17.61 3.13
N SER A 82 -0.66 16.77 2.09
CA SER A 82 -1.90 16.45 1.36
C SER A 82 -2.88 15.68 2.23
N ILE A 83 -2.38 14.69 2.98
CA ILE A 83 -3.21 13.93 3.95
C ILE A 83 -3.79 14.90 4.97
N ASN A 84 -2.97 15.75 5.60
CA ASN A 84 -3.46 16.74 6.57
C ASN A 84 -4.54 17.67 6.00
N ALA A 85 -4.41 18.10 4.75
CA ALA A 85 -5.44 18.90 4.08
C ALA A 85 -6.75 18.11 3.91
N GLN A 86 -6.66 16.82 3.54
CA GLN A 86 -7.83 15.93 3.40
C GLN A 86 -8.51 15.67 4.76
N LEU A 87 -7.76 15.61 5.87
CA LEU A 87 -8.34 15.46 7.21
C LEU A 87 -9.22 16.64 7.66
N ALA A 88 -9.17 17.79 6.96
CA ALA A 88 -10.08 18.91 7.21
C ALA A 88 -11.49 18.67 6.65
N ILE A 89 -11.67 17.68 5.77
CA ILE A 89 -12.96 17.29 5.20
C ILE A 89 -13.78 16.61 6.28
N GLN A 90 -14.97 17.14 6.57
CA GLN A 90 -15.80 16.66 7.65
C GLN A 90 -16.69 15.50 7.21
N ASN A 91 -16.86 14.51 8.10
CA ASN A 91 -17.75 13.37 7.92
C ASN A 91 -17.52 12.64 6.58
N ALA A 92 -16.26 12.47 6.20
CA ALA A 92 -15.88 11.68 5.05
C ALA A 92 -16.34 10.22 5.25
N LYS A 93 -16.94 9.64 4.22
CA LYS A 93 -17.33 8.23 4.18
C LYS A 93 -17.02 7.67 2.81
N ILE A 94 -16.39 6.50 2.80
CA ILE A 94 -15.95 5.76 1.64
C ILE A 94 -16.78 4.49 1.50
N GLU A 95 -17.31 4.27 0.30
CA GLU A 95 -17.92 3.00 -0.09
C GLU A 95 -17.15 2.41 -1.26
N THR A 96 -16.75 1.15 -1.16
CA THR A 96 -15.98 0.46 -2.21
C THR A 96 -16.77 -0.70 -2.82
N ARG A 97 -16.57 -0.93 -4.11
CA ARG A 97 -17.21 -2.03 -4.86
C ARG A 97 -16.32 -2.55 -5.97
N ASN A 98 -16.71 -3.70 -6.54
CA ASN A 98 -16.07 -4.31 -7.72
C ASN A 98 -14.57 -4.58 -7.54
N ARG A 99 -14.12 -4.89 -6.31
CA ARG A 99 -12.72 -5.14 -6.02
C ARG A 99 -12.20 -6.36 -6.78
N THR A 100 -11.05 -6.19 -7.44
CA THR A 100 -10.23 -7.26 -7.99
C THR A 100 -8.85 -7.22 -7.35
N ILE A 101 -8.28 -8.39 -7.07
CA ILE A 101 -6.92 -8.49 -6.53
C ILE A 101 -6.09 -9.52 -7.30
N PHE A 102 -4.76 -9.31 -7.33
CA PHE A 102 -3.78 -10.29 -7.79
C PHE A 102 -2.67 -10.43 -6.76
N ILE A 103 -2.39 -11.67 -6.37
CA ILE A 103 -1.42 -11.99 -5.32
C ILE A 103 -0.15 -12.48 -6.00
N SER A 104 0.99 -11.89 -5.62
CA SER A 104 2.30 -12.38 -6.05
C SER A 104 2.52 -13.85 -5.64
N ALA A 105 3.31 -14.60 -6.40
CA ALA A 105 3.60 -16.01 -6.09
C ALA A 105 4.17 -16.20 -4.67
N GLY A 106 4.92 -15.20 -4.19
CA GLY A 106 5.51 -15.18 -2.84
C GLY A 106 4.56 -14.70 -1.73
N GLY A 107 3.29 -14.37 -2.03
CA GLY A 107 2.27 -13.97 -1.05
C GLY A 107 2.56 -12.70 -0.25
N HIS A 108 3.61 -11.94 -0.59
CA HIS A 108 4.06 -10.76 0.16
C HIS A 108 3.69 -9.44 -0.53
N MET A 109 3.11 -9.51 -1.73
CA MET A 109 2.58 -8.37 -2.49
C MET A 109 1.23 -8.72 -3.09
N VAL A 110 0.32 -7.75 -3.06
CA VAL A 110 -1.00 -7.82 -3.68
C VAL A 110 -1.27 -6.52 -4.43
N SER A 111 -1.60 -6.60 -5.72
CA SER A 111 -2.19 -5.47 -6.44
C SER A 111 -3.71 -5.53 -6.33
N PHE A 112 -4.36 -4.39 -6.20
CA PHE A 112 -5.81 -4.29 -6.16
C PHE A 112 -6.32 -3.19 -7.09
N SER A 113 -7.58 -3.31 -7.48
CA SER A 113 -8.36 -2.23 -8.07
C SER A 113 -9.80 -2.35 -7.59
N GLU A 114 -10.43 -1.21 -7.33
CA GLU A 114 -11.81 -1.08 -6.88
C GLU A 114 -12.42 0.23 -7.38
N ILE A 115 -13.74 0.32 -7.33
CA ILE A 115 -14.46 1.58 -7.49
C ILE A 115 -14.83 2.10 -6.11
N LEU A 116 -14.60 3.38 -5.89
CA LEU A 116 -14.81 4.10 -4.65
C LEU A 116 -15.85 5.22 -4.89
N ASP A 117 -16.80 5.35 -3.98
CA ASP A 117 -17.63 6.54 -3.86
C ASP A 117 -17.25 7.25 -2.55
N LEU A 118 -17.05 8.56 -2.64
CA LEU A 118 -16.72 9.41 -1.49
C LEU A 118 -17.91 10.34 -1.22
N SER A 119 -18.41 10.31 0.01
CA SER A 119 -19.34 11.33 0.50
C SER A 119 -18.72 12.11 1.66
N PHE A 120 -19.03 13.40 1.75
CA PHE A 120 -18.52 14.29 2.80
C PHE A 120 -19.42 15.50 3.01
N GLN A 121 -19.26 16.18 4.15
CA GLN A 121 -20.01 17.41 4.43
C GLN A 121 -19.27 18.65 3.94
N MET A 122 -20.02 19.56 3.31
CA MET A 122 -19.59 20.91 2.97
C MET A 122 -20.64 21.91 3.47
N GLY A 123 -20.40 22.48 4.65
CA GLY A 123 -21.41 23.28 5.35
C GLY A 123 -22.55 22.38 5.84
N GLU A 124 -23.77 22.66 5.40
CA GLU A 124 -24.97 21.87 5.72
C GLU A 124 -25.31 20.82 4.63
N GLU A 125 -24.54 20.79 3.54
CA GLU A 125 -24.80 19.91 2.39
C GLU A 125 -23.87 18.69 2.37
N THR A 126 -24.44 17.52 2.05
CA THR A 126 -23.66 16.32 1.73
C THR A 126 -23.25 16.35 0.26
N MET A 127 -21.95 16.40 0.02
CA MET A 127 -21.36 16.23 -1.30
C MET A 127 -21.06 14.75 -1.57
N ILE A 128 -21.18 14.33 -2.82
CA ILE A 128 -20.88 12.96 -3.25
C ILE A 128 -20.05 13.01 -4.54
N ILE A 129 -18.95 12.27 -4.56
CA ILE A 129 -18.16 11.98 -5.76
C ILE A 129 -18.26 10.48 -6.00
N ASN A 130 -18.90 10.10 -7.12
CA ASN A 130 -19.09 8.71 -7.49
C ASN A 130 -18.01 8.24 -8.47
N ASP A 131 -17.86 6.92 -8.54
CA ASP A 131 -17.08 6.22 -9.56
C ASP A 131 -15.58 6.63 -9.61
N ILE A 132 -15.00 6.93 -8.44
CA ILE A 132 -13.56 7.11 -8.31
C ILE A 132 -12.89 5.75 -8.55
N ARG A 133 -12.00 5.69 -9.54
CA ARG A 133 -11.22 4.47 -9.80
C ARG A 133 -10.03 4.47 -8.87
N SER A 134 -10.00 3.52 -7.95
CA SER A 134 -8.91 3.30 -7.02
C SER A 134 -8.12 2.06 -7.43
N SER A 135 -6.81 2.16 -7.41
CA SER A 135 -5.91 1.04 -7.64
C SER A 135 -4.64 1.22 -6.85
N GLY A 136 -4.00 0.11 -6.49
CA GLY A 136 -2.78 0.17 -5.71
C GLY A 136 -2.08 -1.15 -5.56
N VAL A 137 -0.97 -1.09 -4.85
CA VAL A 137 -0.17 -2.26 -4.48
C VAL A 137 0.12 -2.18 -2.99
N ILE A 138 -0.22 -3.26 -2.29
CA ILE A 138 0.15 -3.46 -0.88
C ILE A 138 1.28 -4.47 -0.80
N LYS A 139 2.20 -4.27 0.16
CA LYS A 139 3.33 -5.15 0.42
C LYS A 139 3.47 -5.42 1.91
N LYS A 140 3.81 -6.65 2.28
CA LYS A 140 4.24 -6.99 3.65
C LYS A 140 5.64 -6.42 3.89
N ILE A 141 5.75 -5.50 4.83
CA ILE A 141 6.98 -4.90 5.33
C ILE A 141 6.98 -5.12 6.84
N ASP A 142 8.00 -5.81 7.35
CA ASP A 142 8.12 -6.18 8.76
C ASP A 142 6.86 -6.87 9.33
N GLY A 143 6.26 -7.74 8.51
CA GLY A 143 5.05 -8.50 8.87
C GLY A 143 3.74 -7.70 8.79
N GLN A 144 3.78 -6.42 8.42
CA GLN A 144 2.59 -5.57 8.27
C GLN A 144 2.32 -5.23 6.81
N TRP A 145 1.06 -5.24 6.40
CA TRP A 145 0.68 -4.66 5.10
C TRP A 145 0.88 -3.15 5.10
N LYS A 146 1.48 -2.65 4.03
CA LYS A 146 1.63 -1.23 3.73
C LYS A 146 1.22 -0.97 2.29
N ILE A 147 0.60 0.17 2.04
CA ILE A 147 0.41 0.70 0.70
C ILE A 147 1.77 1.21 0.20
N ILE A 148 2.31 0.54 -0.82
CA ILE A 148 3.55 0.97 -1.48
C ILE A 148 3.28 1.77 -2.75
N GLN A 149 2.08 1.65 -3.31
CA GLN A 149 1.61 2.49 -4.41
C GLN A 149 0.08 2.60 -4.33
N MET A 150 -0.45 3.79 -4.58
CA MET A 150 -1.88 4.03 -4.78
C MET A 150 -2.12 5.07 -5.89
N HIS A 151 -3.17 4.87 -6.67
CA HIS A 151 -3.64 5.77 -7.71
C HIS A 151 -5.15 5.91 -7.58
N ASN A 152 -5.62 7.15 -7.45
CA ASN A 152 -7.04 7.49 -7.51
C ASN A 152 -7.30 8.39 -8.70
N SER A 153 -8.37 8.14 -9.45
CA SER A 153 -8.72 8.98 -10.60
C SER A 153 -10.22 9.10 -10.79
N ILE A 154 -10.67 10.32 -11.08
CA ILE A 154 -12.05 10.60 -11.51
C ILE A 154 -12.08 10.51 -13.04
N GLY A 155 -13.06 9.79 -13.59
CA GLY A 155 -13.27 9.75 -15.03
C GLY A 155 -13.72 11.11 -15.55
N ILE A 156 -13.14 11.58 -16.66
CA ILE A 156 -13.73 12.69 -17.43
C ILE A 156 -14.62 12.10 -18.52
N ASP A 157 -15.72 12.79 -18.81
CA ASP A 157 -16.52 12.48 -19.99
C ASP A 157 -15.73 12.87 -21.24
N GLY A 158 -15.47 11.89 -22.11
CA GLY A 158 -14.72 12.07 -23.37
C GLY A 158 -13.34 11.43 -23.37
N GLN A 159 -12.50 11.84 -24.32
CA GLN A 159 -11.13 11.36 -24.49
C GLN A 159 -10.14 12.49 -24.22
N ALA A 160 -9.11 12.22 -23.42
CA ALA A 160 -8.03 13.19 -23.18
C ALA A 160 -7.20 13.46 -24.44
N VAL A 161 -7.08 12.45 -25.31
CA VAL A 161 -6.47 12.51 -26.64
C VAL A 161 -7.30 11.59 -27.53
N GLU A 162 -7.64 12.03 -28.74
CA GLU A 162 -8.29 11.17 -29.73
C GLU A 162 -7.34 10.02 -30.13
N TYR A 163 -7.82 8.78 -30.00
CA TYR A 163 -7.12 7.57 -30.44
C TYR A 163 -8.08 6.60 -31.11
#